data_AF-A0A662F436-F1
#
_entry.id   AF-A0A662F436-F1
#
_cell.length_a   1.000
_cell.length_b   1.000
_cell.length_c   1.000
_cell.angle_alpha   90.00
_cell.angle_beta   90.00
_cell.angle_gamma   90.00
#
_symmetry.space_group_name_H-M   'P 1'
#
loop_
_entity.id
_entity.type
_entity.pdbx_description
1 polymer ?
#
loop_
_entity_poly.entity_id
_entity_poly.type
_entity_poly.pdbx_seq_one_letter_code
_entity_poly.pdbx_strand_id
1 'polypeptide(L)'
;MISLKGLLLSGMTQYVKERLMGYLGMVHYDGHLPSKLNSSSKNSDSSGWLFKRLLDYYLFTKHDKRHFFSEKEMIFMQERLQTTLNTQWKYFKRDGLVINREGETWMDSIPRAGARVEIQALNYCLLELMRLVTKDTRFLRMETRMASTFKERYFKNGYLWDGVDDNTLRPNIFIAGYAAQKLLTNEEWGVCINKALKGLWNPWGGFASIDKSHPNYHPHHTGEQPASYHNGDSWFFLNNLAGVVMHRIAPKRYAKHIKMLLEASTKEILNLGCLGCHGELSSSSQLTSQGAWLQAWSCATYLEFVEEVYKNA
;
A
#
# COMPACT_ATOMS: atom_id res chain seq x y z
N MET A 1 10.41 -2.02 -0.95
CA MET A 1 9.82 -0.76 -1.46
C MET A 1 9.03 0.01 -0.42
N ILE A 2 8.05 -0.60 0.24
CA ILE A 2 7.20 0.04 1.27
C ILE A 2 8.03 0.87 2.26
N SER A 3 9.11 0.30 2.80
CA SER A 3 9.92 0.93 3.85
C SER A 3 10.74 2.15 3.44
N LEU A 4 10.92 2.40 2.13
CA LEU A 4 11.81 3.49 1.66
C LEU A 4 11.32 4.87 2.06
N LYS A 5 10.02 5.05 2.31
CA LYS A 5 9.48 6.35 2.74
C LYS A 5 9.84 6.67 4.19
N GLY A 6 9.89 5.68 5.08
CA GLY A 6 10.44 5.87 6.42
C GLY A 6 11.89 6.37 6.37
N LEU A 7 12.73 5.74 5.55
CA LEU A 7 14.12 6.19 5.34
C LEU A 7 14.21 7.60 4.73
N LEU A 8 13.30 7.94 3.81
CA LEU A 8 13.22 9.27 3.22
C LEU A 8 12.89 10.33 4.29
N LEU A 9 11.94 10.04 5.18
CA LEU A 9 11.58 10.91 6.31
C LEU A 9 12.72 11.05 7.32
N SER A 10 13.54 10.01 7.49
CA SER A 10 14.76 10.05 8.31
C SER A 10 15.96 10.76 7.67
N GLY A 11 15.77 11.42 6.52
CA GLY A 11 16.82 12.19 5.85
C GLY A 11 17.80 11.37 5.00
N MET A 12 17.56 10.07 4.80
CA MET A 12 18.41 9.21 3.95
C MET A 12 18.11 9.39 2.45
N THR A 13 17.92 10.63 2.01
CA THR A 13 17.37 10.96 0.68
C THR A 13 18.21 10.40 -0.47
N GLN A 14 19.54 10.58 -0.43
CA GLN A 14 20.43 10.07 -1.47
C GLN A 14 20.39 8.53 -1.57
N TYR A 15 20.42 7.84 -0.43
CA TYR A 15 20.32 6.38 -0.39
C TYR A 15 18.99 5.88 -0.99
N VAL A 16 17.88 6.54 -0.65
CA VAL A 16 16.57 6.22 -1.22
C VAL A 16 16.60 6.38 -2.74
N LYS A 17 17.16 7.48 -3.27
CA LYS A 17 17.29 7.68 -4.73
C LYS A 17 18.02 6.53 -5.40
N GLU A 18 19.20 6.17 -4.88
CA GLU A 18 20.02 5.08 -5.43
C GLU A 18 19.29 3.74 -5.44
N ARG A 19 18.55 3.42 -4.36
CA ARG A 19 17.72 2.21 -4.33
C ARG A 19 16.59 2.26 -5.35
N LEU A 20 15.86 3.38 -5.46
CA LEU A 20 14.76 3.54 -6.42
C LEU A 20 15.26 3.39 -7.87
N MET A 21 16.38 4.04 -8.21
CA MET A 21 16.98 3.94 -9.54
C MET A 21 17.50 2.52 -9.83
N GLY A 22 18.11 1.88 -8.83
CA GLY A 22 18.53 0.48 -8.92
C GLY A 22 17.37 -0.45 -9.22
N TYR A 23 16.27 -0.38 -8.45
CA TYR A 23 15.08 -1.19 -8.70
C TYR A 23 14.45 -0.90 -10.06
N LEU A 24 14.42 0.36 -10.49
CA LEU A 24 13.88 0.72 -11.81
C LEU A 24 14.69 0.11 -12.96
N GLY A 25 16.00 -0.04 -12.78
CA GLY A 25 16.87 -0.77 -13.69
C GLY A 25 16.65 -2.29 -13.70
N MET A 26 16.07 -2.85 -12.64
CA MET A 26 15.75 -4.28 -12.53
C MET A 26 14.39 -4.67 -13.11
N VAL A 27 13.56 -3.70 -13.52
CA VAL A 27 12.27 -4.01 -14.16
C VAL A 27 12.52 -4.92 -15.37
N HIS A 28 11.86 -6.07 -15.47
CA HIS A 28 12.04 -6.93 -16.62
C HIS A 28 11.36 -6.33 -17.86
N TYR A 29 11.66 -6.85 -19.05
CA TYR A 29 10.98 -6.41 -20.29
C TYR A 29 9.44 -6.55 -20.20
N ASP A 30 8.95 -7.42 -19.32
CA ASP A 30 7.53 -7.63 -19.04
C ASP A 30 6.89 -6.58 -18.10
N GLY A 31 7.64 -5.59 -17.64
CA GLY A 31 7.18 -4.54 -16.73
C GLY A 31 7.08 -4.96 -15.25
N HIS A 32 7.47 -6.20 -14.90
CA HIS A 32 7.45 -6.67 -13.52
C HIS A 32 8.81 -6.49 -12.85
N LEU A 33 8.77 -6.21 -11.55
CA LEU A 33 9.92 -6.37 -10.67
C LEU A 33 10.00 -7.82 -10.16
N PRO A 34 11.22 -8.35 -9.96
CA PRO A 34 11.38 -9.59 -9.23
C PRO A 34 10.96 -9.39 -7.76
N SER A 35 10.26 -10.36 -7.19
CA SER A 35 9.77 -10.31 -5.79
C SER A 35 10.90 -10.41 -4.75
N LYS A 36 12.02 -11.04 -5.12
CA LYS A 36 13.26 -11.07 -4.35
C LYS A 36 14.42 -10.78 -5.31
N LEU A 37 15.48 -10.13 -4.83
CA LEU A 37 16.70 -9.96 -5.61
C LEU A 37 17.17 -11.35 -6.10
N ASN A 38 17.42 -11.49 -7.40
CA ASN A 38 17.82 -12.73 -8.07
C ASN A 38 16.77 -13.85 -8.10
N SER A 39 15.48 -13.57 -7.87
CA SER A 39 14.40 -14.55 -8.03
C SER A 39 13.66 -14.39 -9.38
N SER A 40 13.19 -15.50 -9.94
CA SER A 40 12.25 -15.54 -11.06
C SER A 40 10.79 -15.33 -10.65
N SER A 41 10.48 -15.38 -9.35
CA SER A 41 9.13 -15.15 -8.84
C SER A 41 8.72 -13.69 -9.01
N LYS A 42 7.61 -13.46 -9.70
CA LYS A 42 7.06 -12.12 -9.97
C LYS A 42 6.06 -11.75 -8.88
N ASN A 43 6.00 -10.46 -8.55
CA ASN A 43 4.98 -9.93 -7.66
C ASN A 43 4.41 -8.66 -8.30
N SER A 44 3.09 -8.63 -8.46
CA SER A 44 2.35 -7.56 -9.12
C SER A 44 2.32 -6.27 -8.27
N ASP A 45 2.35 -6.36 -6.95
CA ASP A 45 2.38 -5.18 -6.08
C ASP A 45 3.75 -4.50 -6.00
N SER A 46 4.84 -5.26 -6.20
CA SER A 46 6.21 -4.74 -6.13
C SER A 46 6.44 -3.57 -7.08
N SER A 47 6.03 -3.72 -8.35
CA SER A 47 6.10 -2.64 -9.36
C SER A 47 5.23 -1.45 -8.94
N GLY A 48 4.03 -1.73 -8.43
CA GLY A 48 3.12 -0.71 -7.91
C GLY A 48 3.74 0.14 -6.79
N TRP A 49 4.37 -0.52 -5.82
CA TRP A 49 5.08 0.15 -4.73
C TRP A 49 6.31 0.93 -5.22
N LEU A 50 6.99 0.48 -6.27
CA LEU A 50 8.04 1.28 -6.92
C LEU A 50 7.48 2.58 -7.49
N PHE A 51 6.36 2.53 -8.20
CA PHE A 51 5.73 3.74 -8.75
C PHE A 51 5.33 4.71 -7.64
N LYS A 52 4.68 4.20 -6.59
CA LYS A 52 4.31 5.01 -5.43
C LYS A 52 5.52 5.68 -4.80
N ARG A 53 6.63 4.96 -4.62
CA ARG A 53 7.84 5.50 -3.97
C ARG A 53 8.64 6.44 -4.86
N LEU A 54 8.68 6.21 -6.18
CA LEU A 54 9.20 7.18 -7.14
C LEU A 54 8.37 8.48 -7.11
N LEU A 55 7.04 8.37 -7.08
CA LEU A 55 6.14 9.52 -6.96
C LEU A 55 6.37 10.28 -5.64
N ASP A 56 6.46 9.56 -4.51
CA ASP A 56 6.76 10.18 -3.22
C ASP A 56 8.10 10.91 -3.22
N TYR A 57 9.13 10.29 -3.80
CA TYR A 57 10.46 10.89 -3.89
C TYR A 57 10.45 12.14 -4.77
N TYR A 58 9.81 12.06 -5.95
CA TYR A 58 9.65 13.18 -6.86
C TYR A 58 8.96 14.36 -6.15
N LEU A 59 7.82 14.12 -5.51
CA LEU A 59 7.06 15.15 -4.80
C LEU A 59 7.83 15.74 -3.61
N PHE A 60 8.60 14.90 -2.89
CA PHE A 60 9.41 15.33 -1.76
C PHE A 60 10.61 16.19 -2.16
N THR A 61 11.23 15.89 -3.32
CA THR A 61 12.50 16.53 -3.74
C THR A 61 12.34 17.57 -4.85
N LYS A 62 11.15 17.76 -5.44
CA LYS A 62 10.93 18.69 -6.59
C LYS A 62 11.39 20.14 -6.37
N HIS A 63 11.59 20.56 -5.12
CA HIS A 63 12.09 21.89 -4.77
C HIS A 63 13.54 21.87 -4.22
N ASP A 64 14.14 20.70 -4.00
CA ASP A 64 15.55 20.56 -3.58
C ASP A 64 16.41 20.00 -4.73
N LYS A 65 17.05 20.91 -5.45
CA LYS A 65 17.91 20.57 -6.61
C LYS A 65 19.08 19.63 -6.26
N ARG A 66 19.53 19.57 -5.00
CA ARG A 66 20.67 18.72 -4.60
C ARG A 66 20.31 17.24 -4.64
N HIS A 67 19.07 16.93 -4.29
CA HIS A 67 18.57 15.56 -4.20
C HIS A 67 17.60 15.20 -5.32
N PHE A 68 17.15 16.17 -6.12
CA PHE A 68 16.31 15.91 -7.28
C PHE A 68 17.00 14.98 -8.30
N PHE A 69 16.19 14.37 -9.16
CA PHE A 69 16.69 13.56 -10.26
C PHE A 69 17.43 14.45 -11.27
N SER A 70 18.61 14.01 -11.69
CA SER A 70 19.33 14.58 -12.83
C SER A 70 18.55 14.34 -14.13
N GLU A 71 18.88 15.08 -15.19
CA GLU A 71 18.26 14.92 -16.50
C GLU A 71 18.40 13.49 -17.04
N LYS A 72 19.58 12.87 -16.88
CA LYS A 72 19.82 11.47 -17.29
C LYS A 72 18.94 10.49 -16.49
N GLU A 73 18.84 10.68 -15.18
CA GLU A 73 17.95 9.86 -14.32
C GLU A 73 16.48 10.05 -14.70
N MET A 74 16.07 11.27 -15.06
CA MET A 74 14.70 11.57 -15.50
C MET A 74 14.37 10.90 -16.84
N ILE A 75 15.26 10.95 -17.82
CA ILE A 75 15.09 10.28 -19.12
C ILE A 75 14.99 8.78 -18.91
N PHE A 76 15.96 8.21 -18.18
CA PHE A 76 15.94 6.78 -17.85
C PHE A 76 14.64 6.39 -17.15
N MET A 77 14.21 7.15 -16.15
CA MET A 77 12.97 6.86 -15.45
C MET A 77 11.76 6.87 -16.40
N GLN A 78 11.65 7.87 -17.27
CA GLN A 78 10.56 7.96 -18.25
C GLN A 78 10.53 6.75 -19.19
N GLU A 79 11.67 6.34 -19.74
CA GLU A 79 11.77 5.18 -20.64
C GLU A 79 11.34 3.88 -19.95
N ARG A 80 11.77 3.68 -18.70
CA ARG A 80 11.46 2.48 -17.92
C ARG A 80 9.99 2.42 -17.52
N LEU A 81 9.42 3.55 -17.09
CA LEU A 81 8.00 3.65 -16.75
C LEU A 81 7.13 3.48 -18.00
N GLN A 82 7.50 4.09 -19.13
CA GLN A 82 6.78 3.93 -20.40
C GLN A 82 6.82 2.48 -20.91
N THR A 83 7.97 1.81 -20.79
CA THR A 83 8.10 0.38 -21.13
C THR A 83 7.16 -0.44 -20.24
N THR A 84 7.17 -0.20 -18.94
CA THR A 84 6.31 -0.91 -17.99
C THR A 84 4.83 -0.72 -18.30
N LEU A 85 4.42 0.53 -18.55
CA LEU A 85 3.07 0.89 -18.97
C LEU A 85 2.65 0.10 -20.22
N ASN A 86 3.48 0.14 -21.27
CA ASN A 86 3.17 -0.54 -22.54
C ASN A 86 3.02 -2.04 -22.34
N THR A 87 3.90 -2.66 -21.55
CA THR A 87 3.88 -4.11 -21.36
C THR A 87 2.74 -4.56 -20.45
N GLN A 88 2.48 -3.87 -19.34
CA GLN A 88 1.34 -4.14 -18.48
C GLN A 88 0.00 -3.98 -19.24
N TRP A 89 -0.15 -2.91 -20.01
CA TRP A 89 -1.36 -2.70 -20.81
C TRP A 89 -1.55 -3.74 -21.90
N LYS A 90 -0.46 -4.29 -22.47
CA LYS A 90 -0.54 -5.26 -23.56
C LYS A 90 -0.87 -6.67 -23.06
N TYR A 91 -0.28 -7.11 -21.96
CA TYR A 91 -0.33 -8.53 -21.56
C TYR A 91 -1.10 -8.78 -20.28
N PHE A 92 -1.25 -7.78 -19.41
CA PHE A 92 -1.79 -7.94 -18.06
C PHE A 92 -3.02 -7.08 -17.81
N LYS A 93 -3.59 -6.48 -18.86
CA LYS A 93 -4.76 -5.62 -18.74
C LYS A 93 -5.98 -6.26 -19.38
N ARG A 94 -7.06 -6.37 -18.62
CA ARG A 94 -8.39 -6.82 -19.07
C ARG A 94 -9.44 -5.81 -18.66
N ASP A 95 -10.33 -5.44 -19.57
CA ASP A 95 -11.44 -4.50 -19.32
C ASP A 95 -11.05 -3.18 -18.64
N GLY A 96 -9.84 -2.67 -18.94
CA GLY A 96 -9.36 -1.43 -18.34
C GLY A 96 -8.52 -1.59 -17.08
N LEU A 97 -8.40 -2.79 -16.53
CA LEU A 97 -7.79 -3.06 -15.21
C LEU A 97 -6.59 -3.99 -15.32
N VAL A 98 -5.61 -3.79 -14.43
CA VAL A 98 -4.42 -4.66 -14.32
C VAL A 98 -4.79 -5.93 -13.56
N ILE A 99 -4.38 -7.08 -14.09
CA ILE A 99 -4.69 -8.43 -13.60
C ILE A 99 -3.42 -9.07 -13.05
N ASN A 100 -3.49 -9.57 -11.81
CA ASN A 100 -2.44 -10.36 -11.18
C ASN A 100 -2.83 -11.85 -11.11
N ARG A 101 -1.84 -12.72 -10.93
CA ARG A 101 -2.03 -14.15 -10.65
C ARG A 101 -2.11 -14.40 -9.14
N GLU A 102 -2.44 -15.63 -8.76
CA GLU A 102 -2.38 -16.07 -7.36
C GLU A 102 -0.93 -15.96 -6.83
N GLY A 103 -0.78 -15.59 -5.56
CA GLY A 103 0.54 -15.41 -4.94
C GLY A 103 1.30 -14.14 -5.38
N GLU A 104 0.72 -13.29 -6.24
CA GLU A 104 1.38 -12.07 -6.73
C GLU A 104 0.97 -10.78 -6.00
N THR A 105 0.36 -10.88 -4.83
CA THR A 105 0.05 -9.73 -3.95
C THR A 105 0.66 -9.97 -2.58
N TRP A 106 0.74 -8.93 -1.74
CA TRP A 106 1.26 -9.07 -0.37
C TRP A 106 0.50 -10.10 0.46
N MET A 107 -0.78 -10.37 0.11
CA MET A 107 -1.54 -11.49 0.62
C MET A 107 -1.23 -12.78 -0.18
N ASP A 108 0.02 -13.22 -0.14
CA ASP A 108 0.57 -14.29 -0.99
C ASP A 108 0.23 -15.72 -0.54
N SER A 109 -0.26 -15.90 0.69
CA SER A 109 -0.67 -17.20 1.24
C SER A 109 -2.13 -17.59 0.93
N ILE A 110 -2.84 -16.80 0.13
CA ILE A 110 -4.26 -17.04 -0.24
C ILE A 110 -4.47 -16.90 -1.76
N PRO A 111 -5.45 -17.61 -2.35
CA PRO A 111 -5.73 -17.53 -3.78
C PRO A 111 -6.39 -16.18 -4.13
N ARG A 112 -5.57 -15.18 -4.45
CA ARG A 112 -6.00 -13.79 -4.68
C ARG A 112 -5.60 -13.24 -6.05
N ALA A 113 -5.98 -13.94 -7.11
CA ALA A 113 -5.78 -13.52 -8.52
C ALA A 113 -6.83 -12.51 -9.01
N GLY A 114 -6.63 -11.88 -10.16
CA GLY A 114 -7.63 -11.02 -10.80
C GLY A 114 -7.30 -9.53 -10.71
N ALA A 115 -8.31 -8.67 -10.81
CA ALA A 115 -8.15 -7.23 -10.68
C ALA A 115 -8.34 -6.82 -9.21
N ARG A 116 -7.23 -6.59 -8.49
CA ARG A 116 -7.23 -6.30 -7.06
C ARG A 116 -7.16 -4.80 -6.76
N VAL A 117 -7.87 -4.39 -5.72
CA VAL A 117 -8.14 -2.98 -5.42
C VAL A 117 -6.87 -2.15 -5.24
N GLU A 118 -5.91 -2.66 -4.46
CA GLU A 118 -4.65 -1.97 -4.19
C GLU A 118 -3.72 -1.97 -5.40
N ILE A 119 -3.75 -3.02 -6.23
CA ILE A 119 -2.99 -3.07 -7.48
C ILE A 119 -3.43 -1.95 -8.41
N GLN A 120 -4.74 -1.69 -8.52
CA GLN A 120 -5.21 -0.57 -9.33
C GLN A 120 -4.75 0.76 -8.75
N ALA A 121 -4.90 0.98 -7.44
CA ALA A 121 -4.47 2.23 -6.82
C ALA A 121 -2.96 2.48 -6.95
N LEU A 122 -2.14 1.43 -6.85
CA LEU A 122 -0.70 1.54 -7.07
C LEU A 122 -0.35 1.82 -8.54
N ASN A 123 -1.09 1.26 -9.50
CA ASN A 123 -0.93 1.58 -10.93
C ASN A 123 -1.42 2.99 -11.27
N TYR A 124 -2.35 3.57 -10.51
CA TYR A 124 -2.71 4.98 -10.66
C TYR A 124 -1.49 5.89 -10.37
N CYS A 125 -0.64 5.52 -9.42
CA CYS A 125 0.60 6.26 -9.14
C CYS A 125 1.57 6.30 -10.33
N LEU A 126 1.59 5.24 -11.17
CA LEU A 126 2.38 5.23 -12.42
C LEU A 126 1.89 6.32 -13.37
N LEU A 127 0.58 6.42 -13.57
CA LEU A 127 -0.01 7.42 -14.45
C LEU A 127 0.23 8.83 -13.93
N GLU A 128 0.03 9.04 -12.63
CA GLU A 128 0.30 10.33 -11.99
C GLU A 128 1.77 10.74 -12.13
N LEU A 129 2.69 9.80 -11.88
CA LEU A 129 4.11 10.06 -12.06
C LEU A 129 4.42 10.39 -13.53
N MET A 130 3.94 9.60 -14.48
CA MET A 130 4.14 9.84 -15.92
C MET A 130 3.62 11.21 -16.34
N ARG A 131 2.43 11.62 -15.87
CA ARG A 131 1.89 12.96 -16.13
C ARG A 131 2.81 14.06 -15.59
N LEU A 132 3.35 13.90 -14.38
CA LEU A 132 4.21 14.91 -13.76
C LEU A 132 5.57 15.04 -14.47
N VAL A 133 6.17 13.92 -14.86
CA VAL A 133 7.53 13.91 -15.42
C VAL A 133 7.56 14.23 -16.91
N THR A 134 6.50 13.89 -17.66
CA THR A 134 6.41 14.15 -19.11
C THR A 134 5.62 15.42 -19.44
N LYS A 135 4.75 15.87 -18.53
CA LYS A 135 3.74 16.92 -18.76
C LYS A 135 2.76 16.61 -19.90
N ASP A 136 2.66 15.35 -20.30
CA ASP A 136 1.78 14.93 -21.38
C ASP A 136 0.33 14.76 -20.88
N THR A 137 -0.58 15.51 -21.50
CA THR A 137 -2.01 15.51 -21.16
C THR A 137 -2.71 14.17 -21.43
N ARG A 138 -2.12 13.26 -22.23
CA ARG A 138 -2.64 11.90 -22.42
C ARG A 138 -2.72 11.14 -21.10
N PHE A 139 -1.73 11.29 -20.21
CA PHE A 139 -1.74 10.63 -18.91
C PHE A 139 -2.87 11.15 -18.00
N LEU A 140 -3.22 12.44 -18.09
CA LEU A 140 -4.39 12.97 -17.38
C LEU A 140 -5.69 12.27 -17.83
N ARG A 141 -5.87 12.06 -19.14
CA ARG A 141 -7.04 11.32 -19.66
C ARG A 141 -7.07 9.86 -19.17
N MET A 142 -5.89 9.23 -19.09
CA MET A 142 -5.76 7.87 -18.56
C MET A 142 -6.08 7.80 -17.07
N GLU A 143 -5.58 8.76 -16.26
CA GLU A 143 -5.92 8.89 -14.84
C GLU A 143 -7.43 9.03 -14.64
N THR A 144 -8.08 9.95 -15.37
CA THR A 144 -9.54 10.17 -15.27
C THR A 144 -10.31 8.90 -15.64
N ARG A 145 -9.93 8.22 -16.72
CA ARG A 145 -10.56 6.96 -17.12
C ARG A 145 -10.37 5.89 -16.06
N MET A 146 -9.16 5.75 -15.52
CA MET A 146 -8.86 4.77 -14.49
C MET A 146 -9.64 5.05 -13.20
N ALA A 147 -9.76 6.30 -12.77
CA ALA A 147 -10.56 6.68 -11.61
C ALA A 147 -12.04 6.36 -11.81
N SER A 148 -12.60 6.66 -12.99
CA SER A 148 -13.98 6.31 -13.33
C SER A 148 -14.20 4.79 -13.30
N THR A 149 -13.33 4.02 -13.95
CA THR A 149 -13.41 2.55 -13.96
C THR A 149 -13.22 1.97 -12.55
N PHE A 150 -12.30 2.51 -11.76
CA PHE A 150 -12.09 2.08 -10.37
C PHE A 150 -13.37 2.26 -9.54
N LYS A 151 -13.96 3.46 -9.59
CA LYS A 151 -15.19 3.75 -8.87
C LYS A 151 -16.34 2.83 -9.32
N GLU A 152 -16.56 2.72 -10.62
CA GLU A 152 -17.62 1.88 -11.19
C GLU A 152 -17.49 0.40 -10.80
N ARG A 153 -16.27 -0.14 -10.82
CA ARG A 153 -16.04 -1.58 -10.66
C ARG A 153 -15.89 -2.03 -9.21
N TYR A 154 -15.36 -1.17 -8.33
CA TYR A 154 -15.03 -1.54 -6.95
C TYR A 154 -15.94 -0.87 -5.90
N PHE A 155 -16.43 0.35 -6.12
CA PHE A 155 -17.25 1.06 -5.14
C PHE A 155 -18.74 0.75 -5.34
N LYS A 156 -19.27 -0.20 -4.56
CA LYS A 156 -20.64 -0.68 -4.66
C LYS A 156 -21.31 -0.71 -3.30
N ASN A 157 -22.49 -0.09 -3.17
CA ASN A 157 -23.30 -0.10 -1.94
C ASN A 157 -22.53 0.37 -0.69
N GLY A 158 -21.60 1.32 -0.84
CA GLY A 158 -20.76 1.82 0.24
C GLY A 158 -19.62 0.88 0.66
N TYR A 159 -19.39 -0.20 -0.07
CA TYR A 159 -18.22 -1.06 0.07
C TYR A 159 -17.22 -0.76 -1.05
N LEU A 160 -15.94 -0.87 -0.72
CA LEU A 160 -14.89 -1.01 -1.72
C LEU A 160 -14.52 -2.48 -1.77
N TRP A 161 -14.90 -3.15 -2.85
CA TRP A 161 -14.64 -4.58 -3.04
C TRP A 161 -13.14 -4.85 -3.11
N ASP A 162 -12.71 -6.02 -2.63
CA ASP A 162 -11.31 -6.43 -2.63
C ASP A 162 -10.80 -6.72 -4.05
N GLY A 163 -11.71 -7.21 -4.90
CA GLY A 163 -11.51 -7.38 -6.34
C GLY A 163 -12.81 -7.14 -7.11
N VAL A 164 -12.72 -7.01 -8.45
CA VAL A 164 -13.89 -6.76 -9.33
C VAL A 164 -15.05 -7.73 -9.11
N ASP A 165 -14.74 -9.00 -8.85
CA ASP A 165 -15.69 -10.09 -8.61
C ASP A 165 -15.56 -10.66 -7.19
N ASP A 166 -14.96 -9.89 -6.28
CA ASP A 166 -14.67 -10.32 -4.91
C ASP A 166 -15.08 -9.22 -3.93
N ASN A 167 -16.26 -9.41 -3.34
CA ASN A 167 -16.84 -8.50 -2.36
C ASN A 167 -16.36 -8.78 -0.92
N THR A 168 -15.37 -9.65 -0.73
CA THR A 168 -14.82 -9.95 0.59
C THR A 168 -14.30 -8.66 1.22
N LEU A 169 -14.76 -8.35 2.44
CA LEU A 169 -14.26 -7.19 3.16
C LEU A 169 -12.85 -7.48 3.68
N ARG A 170 -11.87 -6.72 3.19
CA ARG A 170 -10.45 -6.80 3.56
C ARG A 170 -9.86 -5.41 3.77
N PRO A 171 -8.76 -5.27 4.54
CA PRO A 171 -8.17 -3.97 4.84
C PRO A 171 -7.35 -3.38 3.67
N ASN A 172 -7.31 -4.02 2.49
CA ASN A 172 -6.62 -3.53 1.29
C ASN A 172 -7.10 -2.15 0.81
N ILE A 173 -8.29 -1.73 1.23
CA ILE A 173 -8.81 -0.38 1.01
C ILE A 173 -7.87 0.71 1.53
N PHE A 174 -7.10 0.43 2.60
CA PHE A 174 -6.18 1.40 3.19
C PHE A 174 -4.90 1.54 2.36
N ILE A 175 -4.45 0.48 1.67
CA ILE A 175 -3.38 0.60 0.67
C ILE A 175 -3.89 1.45 -0.49
N ALA A 176 -5.13 1.22 -0.95
CA ALA A 176 -5.71 1.98 -2.04
C ALA A 176 -5.88 3.47 -1.70
N GLY A 177 -6.43 3.79 -0.53
CA GLY A 177 -6.58 5.17 -0.04
C GLY A 177 -5.23 5.85 0.20
N TYR A 178 -4.21 5.11 0.64
CA TYR A 178 -2.86 5.64 0.84
C TYR A 178 -2.15 5.95 -0.49
N ALA A 179 -2.29 5.03 -1.46
CA ALA A 179 -1.64 5.15 -2.75
C ALA A 179 -2.29 6.24 -3.61
N ALA A 180 -3.62 6.25 -3.69
CA ALA A 180 -4.37 7.08 -4.61
C ALA A 180 -5.70 7.57 -4.00
N GLN A 181 -5.62 8.46 -3.01
CA GLN A 181 -6.80 9.07 -2.38
C GLN A 181 -7.75 9.73 -3.39
N LYS A 182 -7.23 10.22 -4.54
CA LYS A 182 -8.02 10.86 -5.61
C LYS A 182 -8.99 9.94 -6.34
N LEU A 183 -8.92 8.62 -6.14
CA LEU A 183 -9.82 7.66 -6.78
C LEU A 183 -11.27 7.76 -6.30
N LEU A 184 -11.48 8.26 -5.07
CA LEU A 184 -12.79 8.50 -4.49
C LEU A 184 -12.78 9.85 -3.75
N THR A 185 -13.96 10.40 -3.49
CA THR A 185 -14.08 11.57 -2.61
C THR A 185 -13.83 11.19 -1.15
N ASN A 186 -13.50 12.18 -0.30
CA ASN A 186 -13.33 11.95 1.15
C ASN A 186 -14.59 11.37 1.81
N GLU A 187 -15.78 11.73 1.32
CA GLU A 187 -17.04 11.18 1.82
C GLU A 187 -17.18 9.69 1.48
N GLU A 188 -16.91 9.33 0.22
CA GLU A 188 -16.94 7.94 -0.26
C GLU A 188 -15.92 7.06 0.46
N TRP A 189 -14.68 7.54 0.59
CA TRP A 189 -13.70 6.87 1.43
C TRP A 189 -14.18 6.73 2.86
N GLY A 190 -14.82 7.77 3.40
CA GLY A 190 -15.41 7.73 4.72
C GLY A 190 -16.43 6.60 4.87
N VAL A 191 -17.32 6.42 3.89
CA VAL A 191 -18.29 5.31 3.88
C VAL A 191 -17.58 3.96 3.91
N CYS A 192 -16.57 3.74 3.06
CA CYS A 192 -15.77 2.52 3.01
C CYS A 192 -15.06 2.23 4.35
N ILE A 193 -14.45 3.26 4.95
CA ILE A 193 -13.75 3.16 6.23
C ILE A 193 -14.73 2.72 7.34
N ASN A 194 -15.94 3.26 7.40
CA ASN A 194 -16.91 2.83 8.42
C ASN A 194 -17.33 1.35 8.24
N LYS A 195 -17.37 0.84 7.01
CA LYS A 195 -17.63 -0.58 6.76
C LYS A 195 -16.47 -1.45 7.25
N ALA A 196 -15.24 -1.06 6.92
CA ALA A 196 -14.04 -1.72 7.44
C ALA A 196 -13.99 -1.70 8.99
N LEU A 197 -14.30 -0.57 9.62
CA LEU A 197 -14.38 -0.47 11.08
C LEU A 197 -15.41 -1.44 11.68
N LYS A 198 -16.55 -1.64 11.02
CA LYS A 198 -17.58 -2.57 11.53
C LYS A 198 -17.14 -4.04 11.42
N GLY A 199 -16.59 -4.46 10.29
CA GLY A 199 -16.27 -5.87 10.02
C GLY A 199 -14.88 -6.31 10.46
N LEU A 200 -13.90 -5.41 10.44
CA LEU A 200 -12.47 -5.76 10.56
C LEU A 200 -11.82 -5.26 11.86
N TRP A 201 -12.40 -4.28 12.56
CA TRP A 201 -11.73 -3.63 13.69
C TRP A 201 -11.54 -4.56 14.90
N ASN A 202 -10.33 -4.60 15.44
CA ASN A 202 -9.98 -5.37 16.61
C ASN A 202 -10.17 -4.51 17.89
N PRO A 203 -10.68 -5.09 19.01
CA PRO A 203 -10.89 -4.34 20.24
C PRO A 203 -9.63 -3.64 20.78
N TRP A 204 -8.45 -4.24 20.57
CA TRP A 204 -7.17 -3.67 21.01
C TRP A 204 -6.63 -2.55 20.11
N GLY A 205 -7.24 -2.31 18.95
CA GLY A 205 -6.84 -1.26 18.01
C GLY A 205 -6.06 -1.79 16.81
N GLY A 206 -6.73 -2.05 15.68
CA GLY A 206 -6.12 -2.60 14.47
C GLY A 206 -7.17 -3.23 13.58
N PHE A 207 -6.77 -3.79 12.43
CA PHE A 207 -7.67 -4.45 11.48
C PHE A 207 -7.30 -5.91 11.29
N ALA A 208 -8.27 -6.82 11.38
CA ALA A 208 -8.15 -8.17 10.85
C ALA A 208 -7.98 -8.15 9.32
N SER A 209 -7.25 -9.11 8.77
CA SER A 209 -7.01 -9.20 7.32
C SER A 209 -8.23 -9.66 6.49
N ILE A 210 -9.32 -10.07 7.16
CA ILE A 210 -10.60 -10.50 6.57
C ILE A 210 -11.75 -10.19 7.54
N ASP A 211 -12.98 -10.07 7.02
CA ASP A 211 -14.19 -9.91 7.83
C ASP A 211 -14.27 -10.96 8.94
N LYS A 212 -14.51 -10.52 10.17
CA LYS A 212 -14.61 -11.40 11.34
C LYS A 212 -15.81 -12.34 11.29
N SER A 213 -16.80 -12.09 10.42
CA SER A 213 -17.89 -13.04 10.16
C SER A 213 -17.61 -14.01 9.01
N HIS A 214 -16.47 -13.89 8.33
CA HIS A 214 -16.14 -14.76 7.21
C HIS A 214 -15.76 -16.17 7.71
N PRO A 215 -16.17 -17.27 7.04
CA PRO A 215 -15.85 -18.64 7.49
C PRO A 215 -14.36 -18.93 7.66
N ASN A 216 -13.52 -18.28 6.84
CA ASN A 216 -12.06 -18.39 6.91
C ASN A 216 -11.42 -17.46 7.95
N TYR A 217 -12.19 -16.78 8.82
CA TYR A 217 -11.61 -15.92 9.84
C TYR A 217 -11.00 -16.74 10.98
N HIS A 218 -9.68 -16.66 11.14
CA HIS A 218 -8.93 -17.31 12.21
C HIS A 218 -8.30 -16.25 13.12
N PRO A 219 -8.89 -15.96 14.30
CA PRO A 219 -8.49 -14.83 15.14
C PRO A 219 -7.16 -15.00 15.89
N HIS A 220 -6.57 -16.20 15.87
CA HIS A 220 -5.41 -16.60 16.66
C HIS A 220 -4.20 -16.90 15.77
N HIS A 221 -3.07 -16.25 16.03
CA HIS A 221 -1.79 -16.57 15.41
C HIS A 221 -1.16 -17.74 16.17
N THR A 222 -0.75 -18.79 15.46
CA THR A 222 -0.14 -19.97 16.09
C THR A 222 1.36 -20.10 15.79
N GLY A 223 1.89 -19.39 14.79
CA GLY A 223 3.27 -19.53 14.32
C GLY A 223 3.56 -20.85 13.56
N GLU A 224 2.78 -21.91 13.80
CA GLU A 224 2.95 -23.22 13.17
C GLU A 224 2.11 -23.39 11.90
N GLN A 225 0.91 -22.81 11.87
CA GLN A 225 -0.04 -22.94 10.77
C GLN A 225 -0.41 -21.56 10.22
N PRO A 226 -0.29 -21.32 8.90
CA PRO A 226 -0.54 -20.00 8.32
C PRO A 226 -2.05 -19.68 8.16
N ALA A 227 -2.93 -20.40 8.87
CA ALA A 227 -4.39 -20.28 8.72
C ALA A 227 -4.89 -18.86 9.01
N SER A 228 -4.31 -18.16 9.99
CA SER A 228 -4.65 -16.78 10.33
C SER A 228 -3.88 -15.72 9.56
N TYR A 229 -2.72 -16.05 8.97
CA TYR A 229 -1.77 -15.09 8.41
C TYR A 229 -2.40 -14.01 7.52
N HIS A 230 -3.05 -14.40 6.42
CA HIS A 230 -3.83 -13.49 5.56
C HIS A 230 -5.35 -13.67 5.73
N ASN A 231 -5.77 -14.36 6.79
CA ASN A 231 -7.16 -14.73 7.06
C ASN A 231 -7.58 -14.48 8.52
N GLY A 232 -6.97 -13.51 9.19
CA GLY A 232 -7.35 -13.10 10.53
C GLY A 232 -6.33 -12.21 11.22
N ASP A 233 -5.03 -12.39 10.99
CA ASP A 233 -4.00 -11.58 11.63
C ASP A 233 -4.10 -10.10 11.25
N SER A 234 -3.56 -9.27 12.13
CA SER A 234 -3.54 -7.82 12.01
C SER A 234 -2.13 -7.34 11.71
N TRP A 235 -1.97 -6.76 10.53
CA TRP A 235 -0.68 -6.37 9.98
C TRP A 235 -0.33 -4.94 10.37
N PHE A 236 0.77 -4.75 11.09
CA PHE A 236 1.10 -3.44 11.64
C PHE A 236 1.36 -2.40 10.56
N PHE A 237 2.04 -2.78 9.47
CA PHE A 237 2.25 -1.83 8.38
C PHE A 237 0.93 -1.28 7.83
N LEU A 238 -0.08 -2.15 7.69
CA LEU A 238 -1.38 -1.78 7.17
C LEU A 238 -2.20 -0.98 8.17
N ASN A 239 -2.11 -1.32 9.46
CA ASN A 239 -2.70 -0.54 10.55
C ASN A 239 -2.16 0.90 10.57
N ASN A 240 -0.84 1.06 10.40
CA ASN A 240 -0.20 2.37 10.31
C ASN A 240 -0.67 3.16 9.08
N LEU A 241 -0.74 2.51 7.91
CA LEU A 241 -1.30 3.13 6.69
C LEU A 241 -2.77 3.52 6.87
N ALA A 242 -3.56 2.70 7.55
CA ALA A 242 -4.96 3.02 7.86
C ALA A 242 -5.07 4.28 8.72
N GLY A 243 -4.20 4.43 9.72
CA GLY A 243 -4.09 5.64 10.54
C GLY A 243 -3.79 6.89 9.71
N VAL A 244 -2.80 6.81 8.81
CA VAL A 244 -2.47 7.88 7.86
C VAL A 244 -3.66 8.25 6.98
N VAL A 245 -4.33 7.27 6.41
CA VAL A 245 -5.49 7.47 5.52
C VAL A 245 -6.66 8.12 6.26
N MET A 246 -6.98 7.62 7.46
CA MET A 246 -8.03 8.21 8.31
C MET A 246 -7.72 9.65 8.67
N HIS A 247 -6.46 9.96 8.99
CA HIS A 247 -6.01 11.31 9.30
C HIS A 247 -6.21 12.27 8.12
N ARG A 248 -5.81 11.85 6.91
CA ARG A 248 -5.95 12.67 5.69
C ARG A 248 -7.40 12.90 5.24
N ILE A 249 -8.28 11.93 5.51
CA ILE A 249 -9.68 12.01 5.05
C ILE A 249 -10.55 12.81 6.02
N ALA A 250 -10.51 12.48 7.32
CA ALA A 250 -11.39 13.07 8.31
C ALA A 250 -10.82 12.90 9.73
N PRO A 251 -9.82 13.70 10.13
CA PRO A 251 -9.05 13.47 11.36
C PRO A 251 -9.94 13.59 12.61
N LYS A 252 -10.87 14.56 12.63
CA LYS A 252 -11.82 14.73 13.74
C LYS A 252 -12.81 13.56 13.85
N ARG A 253 -13.29 13.03 12.73
CA ARG A 253 -14.25 11.92 12.69
C ARG A 253 -13.64 10.62 13.22
N TYR A 254 -12.37 10.37 12.89
CA TYR A 254 -11.69 9.13 13.22
C TYR A 254 -10.72 9.25 14.40
N ALA A 255 -10.71 10.39 15.13
CA ALA A 255 -9.74 10.69 16.19
C ALA A 255 -9.55 9.53 17.19
N LYS A 256 -10.63 8.89 17.64
CA LYS A 256 -10.56 7.73 18.55
C LYS A 256 -9.82 6.54 17.94
N HIS A 257 -10.12 6.20 16.68
CA HIS A 257 -9.49 5.08 15.97
C HIS A 257 -8.03 5.38 15.62
N ILE A 258 -7.74 6.61 15.20
CA ILE A 258 -6.36 7.09 14.96
C ILE A 258 -5.54 6.97 16.24
N LYS A 259 -6.07 7.45 17.37
CA LYS A 259 -5.42 7.33 18.67
C LYS A 259 -5.15 5.87 19.05
N MET A 260 -6.15 5.00 18.93
CA MET A 260 -5.99 3.57 19.25
C MET A 260 -4.97 2.86 18.34
N LEU A 261 -4.96 3.15 17.03
CA LEU A 261 -3.95 2.62 16.12
C LEU A 261 -2.55 3.07 16.53
N LEU A 262 -2.40 4.36 16.86
CA LEU A 262 -1.11 4.92 17.24
C LEU A 262 -0.64 4.30 18.56
N GLU A 263 -1.51 4.23 19.58
CA GLU A 263 -1.21 3.61 20.87
C GLU A 263 -0.83 2.12 20.73
N ALA A 264 -1.53 1.36 19.88
CA ALA A 264 -1.21 -0.04 19.62
C ALA A 264 0.17 -0.21 18.97
N SER A 265 0.46 0.55 17.91
CA SER A 265 1.77 0.52 17.23
C SER A 265 2.90 1.06 18.10
N THR A 266 2.66 2.11 18.89
CA THR A 266 3.62 2.64 19.86
C THR A 266 3.90 1.61 20.97
N LYS A 267 2.87 0.93 21.47
CA LYS A 267 3.05 -0.14 22.46
C LYS A 267 3.85 -1.30 21.88
N GLU A 268 3.59 -1.69 20.63
CA GLU A 268 4.36 -2.75 19.97
C GLU A 268 5.85 -2.41 19.92
N ILE A 269 6.21 -1.26 19.34
CA ILE A 269 7.63 -0.91 19.14
C ILE A 269 8.37 -0.60 20.45
N LEU A 270 7.68 -0.09 21.49
CA LEU A 270 8.33 0.35 22.74
C LEU A 270 8.26 -0.66 23.88
N ASN A 271 7.29 -1.59 23.89
CA ASN A 271 7.01 -2.41 25.06
C ASN A 271 6.82 -3.91 24.77
N LEU A 272 6.80 -4.33 23.50
CA LEU A 272 6.57 -5.72 23.11
C LEU A 272 7.70 -6.22 22.19
N GLY A 273 7.82 -7.55 22.07
CA GLY A 273 8.74 -8.18 21.14
C GLY A 273 10.20 -7.73 21.33
N CYS A 274 10.77 -7.17 20.26
CA CYS A 274 12.12 -6.62 20.26
C CYS A 274 12.08 -5.11 20.44
N LEU A 275 12.52 -4.61 21.59
CA LEU A 275 12.46 -3.17 21.92
C LEU A 275 13.13 -2.30 20.86
N GLY A 276 12.42 -1.24 20.43
CA GLY A 276 12.88 -0.34 19.37
C GLY A 276 12.68 -0.89 17.95
N CYS A 277 12.15 -2.11 17.82
CA CYS A 277 11.83 -2.74 16.56
C CYS A 277 10.34 -3.09 16.51
N HIS A 278 9.73 -2.88 15.35
CA HIS A 278 8.31 -3.15 15.19
C HIS A 278 8.12 -4.58 14.65
N GLY A 279 7.25 -5.35 15.31
CA GLY A 279 6.83 -6.66 14.80
C GLY A 279 6.09 -6.57 13.47
N GLU A 280 5.99 -7.70 12.78
CA GLU A 280 5.32 -7.82 11.49
C GLU A 280 3.80 -7.72 11.61
N LEU A 281 3.25 -8.51 12.51
CA LEU A 281 1.82 -8.65 12.70
C LEU A 281 1.51 -8.98 14.16
N SER A 282 0.23 -8.88 14.47
CA SER A 282 -0.36 -9.33 15.72
C SER A 282 -1.54 -10.25 15.41
N SER A 283 -1.87 -11.11 16.37
CA SER A 283 -3.14 -11.80 16.33
C SER A 283 -4.32 -10.81 16.37
N SER A 284 -5.43 -11.10 15.67
CA SER A 284 -6.61 -10.21 15.71
C SER A 284 -7.32 -10.24 17.06
N SER A 285 -7.27 -11.36 17.77
CA SER A 285 -7.81 -11.50 19.12
C SER A 285 -7.10 -10.65 20.18
N GLN A 286 -5.78 -10.46 20.06
CA GLN A 286 -4.98 -9.80 21.08
C GLN A 286 -3.71 -9.17 20.49
N LEU A 287 -3.39 -7.95 20.95
CA LEU A 287 -2.14 -7.27 20.65
C LEU A 287 -0.94 -8.06 21.23
N THR A 288 -0.19 -8.71 20.35
CA THR A 288 1.04 -9.46 20.65
C THR A 288 2.03 -9.33 19.48
N SER A 289 3.32 -9.44 19.75
CA SER A 289 4.36 -9.41 18.70
C SER A 289 4.49 -10.80 18.07
N GLN A 290 4.15 -10.92 16.79
CA GLN A 290 4.11 -12.18 16.05
C GLN A 290 4.74 -12.03 14.65
N GLY A 291 4.98 -13.15 13.98
CA GLY A 291 5.74 -13.17 12.72
C GLY A 291 7.19 -12.72 12.92
N ALA A 292 7.74 -11.96 11.98
CA ALA A 292 9.07 -11.36 12.15
C ALA A 292 9.06 -10.26 13.23
N TRP A 293 9.93 -10.38 14.24
CA TRP A 293 10.02 -9.41 15.35
C TRP A 293 10.70 -8.09 14.97
N LEU A 294 11.47 -8.07 13.89
CA LEU A 294 12.17 -6.90 13.37
C LEU A 294 11.75 -6.69 11.92
N GLN A 295 10.62 -6.02 11.71
CA GLN A 295 10.03 -5.95 10.39
C GLN A 295 10.07 -4.53 9.78
N ALA A 296 10.80 -4.41 8.67
CA ALA A 296 11.17 -3.11 8.11
C ALA A 296 9.98 -2.27 7.65
N TRP A 297 8.91 -2.87 7.11
CA TRP A 297 7.72 -2.12 6.69
C TRP A 297 6.92 -1.56 7.86
N SER A 298 6.95 -2.22 9.02
CA SER A 298 6.16 -1.85 10.19
C SER A 298 6.84 -0.67 10.87
N CYS A 299 8.17 -0.73 11.03
CA CYS A 299 8.98 0.39 11.49
C CYS A 299 8.78 1.63 10.61
N ALA A 300 8.91 1.46 9.29
CA ALA A 300 8.84 2.59 8.37
C ALA A 300 7.45 3.25 8.32
N THR A 301 6.39 2.44 8.25
CA THR A 301 5.01 2.98 8.24
C THR A 301 4.61 3.57 9.59
N TYR A 302 5.16 3.07 10.71
CA TYR A 302 4.98 3.71 12.01
C TYR A 302 5.59 5.11 12.03
N LEU A 303 6.81 5.29 11.53
CA LEU A 303 7.42 6.61 11.37
C LEU A 303 6.57 7.53 10.49
N GLU A 304 6.06 7.02 9.36
CA GLU A 304 5.13 7.77 8.51
C GLU A 304 3.86 8.19 9.25
N PHE A 305 3.31 7.32 10.09
CA PHE A 305 2.08 7.59 10.83
C PHE A 305 2.29 8.62 11.95
N VAL A 306 3.38 8.50 12.71
CA VAL A 306 3.79 9.51 13.72
C VAL A 306 4.00 10.87 13.06
N GLU A 307 4.75 10.91 11.96
CA GLU A 307 5.00 12.13 11.19
C GLU A 307 3.68 12.78 10.73
N GLU A 308 2.78 11.98 10.15
CA GLU A 308 1.49 12.45 9.64
C GLU A 308 0.62 13.08 10.73
N VAL A 309 0.58 12.47 11.91
CA VAL A 309 -0.26 12.93 13.04
C VAL A 309 0.36 14.12 13.75
N TYR A 310 1.68 14.16 13.96
CA TYR A 310 2.30 15.19 14.81
C TYR A 310 2.90 16.38 14.05
N LYS A 311 3.30 16.23 12.77
CA LYS A 311 3.77 17.40 11.99
C LYS A 311 2.65 18.20 11.33
N ASN A 312 1.45 17.61 11.22
CA ASN A 312 0.27 18.29 10.70
C ASN A 312 -0.76 18.64 11.81
N ALA A 313 -0.38 18.49 13.08
CA ALA A 313 -1.19 18.91 14.24
C ALA A 313 -1.08 20.41 14.51
#